data_AF-A0AA40VU11-F1
#
_entry.id   AF-A0AA40VU11-F1
#
_cell.length_a   1.000
_cell.length_b   1.000
_cell.length_c   1.000
_cell.angle_alpha   90.00
_cell.angle_beta   90.00
_cell.angle_gamma   90.00
#
_symmetry.space_group_name_H-M   'P 1'
#
loop_
_entity.id
_entity.type
_entity.pdbx_description
1 polymer ?
#
loop_
_entity_poly.entity_id
_entity_poly.type
_entity_poly.pdbx_seq_one_letter_code
_entity_poly.pdbx_strand_id
1 'polypeptide(L)'
;MTIIISSETKIYNQLHQVLSEITTAQDLSLHPFVQRFAKGDFSQDAIRQFAMKMLPGSNRFNMAFLKVASKMESYLARTLMLENAFTEHGKLNADFAHVALFMRFMKGINCPKIDINADDGAFLIPALRFKKFEVCDEEPLVLSLGRFAAIEQVLPGVFTKYIEGLRKIFQGIDDYTIEYFHIHCDLDPEHTDELIQVAQMYIKSEKDIEIFSDGVQGMVKSIADMFSWMDENLEKEALAVATRKPSDLEPILI
;
A
#
# COMPACT_ATOMS: atom_id res chain seq x y z
N MET A 1 -26.58 -5.61 -4.40
CA MET A 1 -27.02 -6.96 -3.98
C MET A 1 -25.79 -7.63 -3.39
N THR A 2 -25.61 -7.52 -2.08
CA THR A 2 -24.43 -8.06 -1.38
C THR A 2 -24.54 -9.58 -1.42
N ILE A 3 -23.63 -10.24 -2.13
CA ILE A 3 -23.55 -11.70 -2.09
C ILE A 3 -22.83 -12.04 -0.78
N ILE A 4 -23.61 -12.35 0.24
CA ILE A 4 -23.07 -12.73 1.55
C ILE A 4 -22.62 -14.19 1.46
N ILE A 5 -21.33 -14.40 1.26
CA ILE A 5 -20.70 -15.67 1.65
C ILE A 5 -20.72 -15.68 3.17
N SER A 6 -21.11 -16.80 3.80
CA SER A 6 -21.12 -16.89 5.27
C SER A 6 -19.74 -16.53 5.82
N SER A 7 -19.63 -15.36 6.45
CA SER A 7 -18.43 -14.85 7.12
C SER A 7 -18.21 -15.50 8.48
N GLU A 8 -18.88 -16.61 8.81
CA GLU A 8 -18.76 -17.28 10.11
C GLU A 8 -18.27 -18.72 9.99
N THR A 9 -17.38 -18.99 9.02
CA THR A 9 -16.73 -20.30 8.94
C THR A 9 -15.54 -20.40 9.91
N LYS A 10 -15.21 -21.62 10.35
CA LYS A 10 -14.00 -21.87 11.14
C LYS A 10 -12.74 -21.35 10.42
N ILE A 11 -12.67 -21.49 9.10
CA ILE A 11 -11.54 -21.04 8.27
C ILE A 11 -11.46 -19.52 8.27
N TYR A 12 -12.58 -18.83 8.04
CA TYR A 12 -12.63 -17.36 8.07
C TYR A 12 -12.07 -16.81 9.39
N ASN A 13 -12.52 -17.34 10.53
CA ASN A 13 -12.03 -16.93 11.85
C ASN A 13 -10.53 -17.24 12.04
N GLN A 14 -10.05 -18.37 11.52
CA GLN A 14 -8.62 -18.72 11.57
C GLN A 14 -7.76 -17.76 10.74
N LEU A 15 -8.20 -17.35 9.56
CA LEU A 15 -7.46 -16.41 8.72
C LEU A 15 -7.38 -15.02 9.36
N HIS A 16 -8.49 -14.53 9.93
CA HIS A 16 -8.51 -13.30 10.74
C HIS A 16 -7.57 -13.38 11.93
N GLN A 17 -7.57 -14.51 12.65
CA GLN A 17 -6.66 -14.71 13.77
C GLN A 17 -5.19 -14.66 13.33
N VAL A 18 -4.82 -15.36 12.25
CA VAL A 18 -3.46 -15.35 11.68
C VAL A 18 -3.04 -13.92 11.31
N LEU A 19 -3.91 -13.20 10.60
CA LEU A 19 -3.65 -11.82 10.18
C LEU A 19 -3.45 -10.90 11.39
N SER A 20 -4.35 -10.97 12.38
CA SER A 20 -4.32 -10.16 13.59
C SER A 20 -3.09 -10.45 14.46
N GLU A 21 -2.74 -11.72 14.66
CA GLU A 21 -1.57 -12.12 15.44
C GLU A 21 -0.28 -11.58 14.84
N ILE A 22 -0.09 -11.72 13.52
CA ILE A 22 1.13 -11.27 12.84
C ILE A 22 1.21 -9.74 12.86
N THR A 23 0.13 -9.05 12.52
CA THR A 23 0.12 -7.57 12.43
C THR A 23 0.17 -6.89 13.80
N THR A 24 -0.32 -7.53 14.85
CA THR A 24 -0.18 -7.04 16.23
C THR A 24 1.21 -7.31 16.79
N ALA A 25 1.78 -8.50 16.53
CA ALA A 25 3.13 -8.83 16.97
C ALA A 25 4.19 -7.91 16.36
N GLN A 26 3.93 -7.39 15.15
CA GLN A 26 4.73 -6.39 14.48
C GLN A 26 3.88 -5.19 14.06
N ASP A 27 3.37 -4.44 15.05
CA ASP A 27 2.61 -3.22 14.80
C ASP A 27 3.50 -2.15 14.13
N LEU A 28 3.30 -1.98 12.83
CA LEU A 28 4.08 -1.05 12.01
C LEU A 28 3.75 0.42 12.31
N SER A 29 2.63 0.73 12.98
CA SER A 29 2.36 2.09 13.44
C SER A 29 3.38 2.54 14.49
N LEU A 30 3.99 1.61 15.21
CA LEU A 30 5.03 1.85 16.21
C LEU A 30 6.45 1.85 15.63
N HIS A 31 6.61 1.58 14.33
CA HIS A 31 7.91 1.56 13.68
C HIS A 31 8.61 2.93 13.80
N PRO A 32 9.94 3.01 14.05
CA PRO A 32 10.66 4.28 14.21
C PRO A 32 10.40 5.31 13.12
N PHE A 33 10.43 4.90 11.85
CA PHE A 33 10.03 5.71 10.70
C PHE A 33 8.65 6.38 10.86
N VAL A 34 7.62 5.59 11.21
CA VAL A 34 6.24 6.06 11.32
C VAL A 34 6.08 7.01 12.51
N GLN A 35 6.73 6.69 13.63
CA GLN A 35 6.76 7.56 14.80
C GLN A 35 7.47 8.88 14.53
N ARG A 36 8.59 8.86 13.79
CA ARG A 36 9.30 10.05 13.34
C ARG A 36 8.45 10.88 12.38
N PHE A 37 7.76 10.23 11.45
CA PHE A 37 6.79 10.87 10.56
C PHE A 37 5.71 11.59 11.37
N ALA A 38 5.05 10.89 12.30
CA ALA A 38 3.97 11.44 13.14
C ALA A 38 4.42 12.64 13.99
N LYS A 39 5.68 12.65 14.44
CA LYS A 39 6.26 13.79 15.18
C LYS A 39 6.46 15.03 14.31
N GLY A 40 6.55 14.86 13.00
CA GLY A 40 6.87 15.94 12.06
C GLY A 40 8.37 16.16 11.88
N ASP A 41 9.19 15.14 12.16
CA ASP A 41 10.66 15.24 12.22
C ASP A 41 11.33 14.98 10.85
N PHE A 42 10.56 15.01 9.76
CA PHE A 42 11.07 15.00 8.39
C PHE A 42 10.97 16.37 7.77
N SER A 43 11.97 16.74 6.97
CA SER A 43 11.89 17.92 6.11
C SER A 43 10.77 17.77 5.06
N GLN A 44 10.24 18.90 4.58
CA GLN A 44 9.25 18.88 3.50
C GLN A 44 9.81 18.20 2.23
N ASP A 45 11.10 18.39 1.94
CA ASP A 45 11.74 17.74 0.79
C ASP A 45 11.87 16.23 0.98
N ALA A 46 12.15 15.75 2.19
CA ALA A 46 12.11 14.32 2.49
C ALA A 46 10.71 13.72 2.29
N ILE A 47 9.64 14.44 2.65
CA ILE A 47 8.26 13.98 2.37
C ILE A 47 7.95 14.00 0.87
N ARG A 48 8.48 14.97 0.10
CA ARG A 48 8.36 14.95 -1.36
C ARG A 48 9.08 13.74 -1.96
N GLN A 49 10.28 13.40 -1.47
CA GLN A 49 10.99 12.19 -1.88
C GLN A 49 10.23 10.91 -1.52
N PHE A 50 9.65 10.85 -0.33
CA PHE A 50 8.76 9.77 0.07
C PHE A 50 7.61 9.63 -0.94
N ALA A 51 6.90 10.71 -1.25
CA ALA A 51 5.77 10.67 -2.16
C ALA A 51 6.18 10.21 -3.57
N MET A 52 7.29 10.73 -4.10
CA MET A 52 7.84 10.30 -5.40
C MET A 52 8.15 8.81 -5.44
N LYS A 53 8.66 8.23 -4.34
CA LYS A 53 8.93 6.79 -4.25
C LYS A 53 7.69 5.93 -4.04
N MET A 54 6.57 6.50 -3.59
CA MET A 54 5.36 5.72 -3.30
C MET A 54 4.39 5.69 -4.49
N LEU A 55 4.35 6.75 -5.31
CA LEU A 55 3.41 6.84 -6.45
C LEU A 55 3.48 5.63 -7.39
N PRO A 56 4.67 5.17 -7.87
CA PRO A 56 4.71 4.03 -8.78
C PRO A 56 4.34 2.69 -8.12
N GLY A 57 4.56 2.57 -6.81
CA GLY A 57 4.07 1.43 -6.03
C GLY A 57 2.54 1.39 -5.98
N SER A 58 1.90 2.53 -5.69
CA SER A 58 0.43 2.65 -5.62
C SER A 58 -0.24 2.20 -6.93
N ASN A 59 0.30 2.61 -8.10
CA ASN A 59 -0.23 2.15 -9.38
C ASN A 59 -0.02 0.63 -9.59
N ARG A 60 1.15 0.09 -9.22
CA ARG A 60 1.44 -1.35 -9.37
C ARG A 60 0.59 -2.23 -8.46
N PHE A 61 0.22 -1.75 -7.27
CA PHE A 61 -0.70 -2.45 -6.37
C PHE A 61 -2.04 -2.74 -7.06
N ASN A 62 -2.66 -1.72 -7.67
CA ASN A 62 -3.92 -1.84 -8.39
C ASN A 62 -3.83 -2.85 -9.56
N MET A 63 -2.71 -2.83 -10.28
CA MET A 63 -2.46 -3.78 -11.38
C MET A 63 -2.28 -5.22 -10.87
N ALA A 64 -1.62 -5.41 -9.73
CA ALA A 64 -1.44 -6.72 -9.12
C ALA A 64 -2.79 -7.31 -8.65
N PHE A 65 -3.67 -6.48 -8.10
CA PHE A 65 -5.04 -6.86 -7.73
C PHE A 65 -5.81 -7.44 -8.93
N LEU A 66 -5.82 -6.70 -10.05
CA LEU A 66 -6.47 -7.14 -11.29
C LEU A 66 -5.84 -8.44 -11.83
N LYS A 67 -4.51 -8.58 -11.76
CA LYS A 67 -3.82 -9.80 -12.17
C LYS A 67 -4.27 -11.00 -11.32
N VAL A 68 -4.32 -10.88 -10.01
CA VAL A 68 -4.74 -11.97 -9.11
C VAL A 68 -6.21 -12.31 -9.33
N ALA A 69 -7.09 -11.31 -9.49
CA ALA A 69 -8.50 -11.52 -9.81
C ALA A 69 -8.69 -12.31 -11.12
N SER A 70 -7.87 -12.04 -12.15
CA SER A 70 -7.97 -12.75 -13.43
C SER A 70 -7.65 -14.25 -13.34
N LYS A 71 -6.87 -14.68 -12.33
CA LYS A 71 -6.48 -16.08 -12.10
C LYS A 71 -7.53 -16.89 -11.31
N MET A 72 -8.57 -16.23 -10.77
CA MET A 72 -9.56 -16.89 -9.91
C MET A 72 -10.61 -17.64 -10.73
N GLU A 73 -10.80 -18.93 -10.47
CA GLU A 73 -11.85 -19.74 -11.12
C GLU A 73 -13.27 -19.35 -10.69
N SER A 74 -13.47 -19.04 -9.40
CA SER A 74 -14.77 -18.70 -8.84
C SER A 74 -15.22 -17.31 -9.28
N TYR A 75 -16.37 -17.22 -9.94
CA TYR A 75 -16.92 -15.91 -10.33
C TYR A 75 -17.28 -15.06 -9.12
N LEU A 76 -17.68 -15.67 -8.00
CA LEU A 76 -17.96 -14.97 -6.76
C LEU A 76 -16.71 -14.31 -6.18
N ALA A 77 -15.59 -15.05 -6.16
CA ALA A 77 -14.31 -14.51 -5.73
C ALA A 77 -13.86 -13.35 -6.63
N ARG A 78 -14.01 -13.51 -7.96
CA ARG A 78 -13.73 -12.43 -8.91
C ARG A 78 -14.61 -11.20 -8.66
N THR A 79 -15.90 -11.38 -8.36
CA THR A 79 -16.80 -10.25 -8.10
C THR A 79 -16.36 -9.45 -6.87
N LEU A 80 -15.98 -10.11 -5.77
CA LEU A 80 -15.47 -9.42 -4.58
C LEU A 80 -14.16 -8.67 -4.87
N MET A 81 -13.20 -9.31 -5.53
CA MET A 81 -11.95 -8.65 -5.92
C MET A 81 -12.16 -7.48 -6.89
N LEU A 82 -13.16 -7.57 -7.77
CA LEU A 82 -13.51 -6.49 -8.70
C LEU A 82 -14.24 -5.34 -8.03
N GLU A 83 -14.97 -5.58 -6.94
CA GLU A 83 -15.57 -4.49 -6.15
C GLU A 83 -14.48 -3.66 -5.47
N ASN A 84 -13.51 -4.32 -4.82
CA ASN A 84 -12.31 -3.65 -4.31
C ASN A 84 -11.54 -2.93 -5.44
N ALA A 85 -11.30 -3.58 -6.58
CA ALA A 85 -10.67 -2.89 -7.71
C ALA A 85 -11.51 -1.69 -8.23
N PHE A 86 -12.84 -1.77 -8.16
CA PHE A 86 -13.75 -0.69 -8.55
C PHE A 86 -13.64 0.51 -7.60
N THR A 87 -13.56 0.28 -6.28
CA THR A 87 -13.33 1.34 -5.29
C THR A 87 -11.95 1.97 -5.47
N GLU A 88 -10.88 1.17 -5.60
CA GLU A 88 -9.50 1.63 -5.84
C GLU A 88 -9.37 2.52 -7.11
N HIS A 89 -10.16 2.23 -8.14
CA HIS A 89 -10.24 3.02 -9.39
C HIS A 89 -11.28 4.15 -9.33
N GLY A 90 -11.66 4.58 -8.12
CA GLY A 90 -12.51 5.75 -7.91
C GLY A 90 -13.94 5.55 -8.39
N LYS A 91 -14.44 4.31 -8.35
CA LYS A 91 -15.78 3.93 -8.81
C LYS A 91 -16.02 4.35 -10.27
N LEU A 92 -15.00 4.16 -11.11
CA LEU A 92 -14.93 4.56 -12.52
C LEU A 92 -14.91 6.08 -12.77
N ASN A 93 -14.64 6.87 -11.74
CA ASN A 93 -14.26 8.27 -11.88
C ASN A 93 -12.76 8.42 -11.63
N ALA A 94 -12.02 8.75 -12.70
CA ALA A 94 -10.57 8.87 -12.67
C ALA A 94 -10.06 9.91 -11.66
N ASP A 95 -10.83 10.95 -11.35
CA ASP A 95 -10.44 11.99 -10.38
C ASP A 95 -10.48 11.50 -8.92
N PHE A 96 -11.18 10.39 -8.67
CA PHE A 96 -11.30 9.72 -7.38
C PHE A 96 -10.51 8.41 -7.31
N ALA A 97 -9.83 8.00 -8.38
CA ALA A 97 -8.93 6.85 -8.32
C ALA A 97 -7.86 7.12 -7.25
N HIS A 98 -7.49 6.11 -6.47
CA HIS A 98 -6.58 6.30 -5.33
C HIS A 98 -5.22 6.86 -5.80
N VAL A 99 -4.72 6.44 -6.96
CA VAL A 99 -3.53 7.03 -7.60
C VAL A 99 -3.72 8.52 -7.90
N ALA A 100 -4.90 8.94 -8.34
CA ALA A 100 -5.21 10.35 -8.59
C ALA A 100 -5.30 11.17 -7.29
N LEU A 101 -5.86 10.60 -6.22
CA LEU A 101 -5.85 11.19 -4.88
C LEU A 101 -4.41 11.34 -4.35
N PHE A 102 -3.55 10.35 -4.59
CA PHE A 102 -2.14 10.44 -4.22
C PHE A 102 -1.39 11.52 -5.03
N MET A 103 -1.66 11.63 -6.34
CA MET A 103 -1.12 12.73 -7.16
C MET A 103 -1.63 14.10 -6.70
N ARG A 104 -2.87 14.19 -6.21
CA ARG A 104 -3.41 15.42 -5.61
C ARG A 104 -2.66 15.79 -4.33
N PHE A 105 -2.39 14.83 -3.46
CA PHE A 105 -1.52 15.02 -2.30
C PHE A 105 -0.15 15.55 -2.72
N MET A 106 0.50 14.89 -3.69
CA MET A 106 1.78 15.33 -4.24
C MET A 106 1.74 16.77 -4.73
N LYS A 107 0.69 17.15 -5.47
CA LYS A 107 0.49 18.54 -5.93
C LYS A 107 0.35 19.51 -4.76
N GLY A 108 -0.44 19.18 -3.74
CA GLY A 108 -0.69 20.04 -2.59
C GLY A 108 0.55 20.31 -1.73
N ILE A 109 1.51 19.37 -1.70
CA ILE A 109 2.81 19.57 -1.02
C ILE A 109 3.90 20.17 -1.93
N ASN A 110 3.54 20.61 -3.14
CA ASN A 110 4.47 21.10 -4.17
C ASN A 110 5.56 20.08 -4.56
N CYS A 111 5.18 18.81 -4.68
CA CYS A 111 6.07 17.77 -5.18
C CYS A 111 6.30 17.93 -6.69
N PRO A 112 7.52 17.67 -7.21
CA PRO A 112 7.75 17.61 -8.65
C PRO A 112 6.82 16.61 -9.34
N LYS A 113 6.36 16.96 -10.54
CA LYS A 113 5.61 16.02 -11.38
C LYS A 113 6.54 14.89 -11.83
N ILE A 114 6.12 13.65 -11.62
CA ILE A 114 6.79 12.45 -12.12
C ILE A 114 5.79 11.58 -12.89
N ASP A 115 6.32 10.66 -13.69
CA ASP A 115 5.51 9.61 -14.32
C ASP A 115 5.06 8.60 -13.25
N ILE A 116 3.85 8.06 -13.41
CA ILE A 116 3.32 7.01 -12.51
C ILE A 116 4.11 5.70 -12.60
N ASN A 117 4.96 5.53 -13.61
CA ASN A 117 5.87 4.40 -13.79
C ASN A 117 7.34 4.80 -13.62
N ALA A 118 7.61 5.97 -13.03
CA ALA A 118 8.97 6.40 -12.75
C ALA A 118 9.72 5.37 -11.87
N ASP A 119 11.05 5.33 -11.98
CA ASP A 119 11.86 4.48 -11.13
C ASP A 119 11.75 4.95 -9.67
N ASP A 120 11.26 4.06 -8.82
CA ASP A 120 11.09 4.26 -7.39
C ASP A 120 12.07 3.43 -6.54
N GLY A 121 13.05 2.82 -7.20
CA GLY A 121 14.06 1.96 -6.60
C GLY A 121 13.58 0.56 -6.24
N ALA A 122 12.31 0.19 -6.48
CA ALA A 122 11.77 -1.10 -6.08
C ALA A 122 12.51 -2.30 -6.70
N PHE A 123 13.09 -2.12 -7.89
CA PHE A 123 13.85 -3.15 -8.60
C PHE A 123 15.34 -3.21 -8.25
N LEU A 124 15.89 -2.15 -7.65
CA LEU A 124 17.32 -2.02 -7.38
C LEU A 124 17.66 -2.08 -5.89
N ILE A 125 16.74 -1.64 -5.03
CA ILE A 125 16.95 -1.52 -3.59
C ILE A 125 16.20 -2.66 -2.90
N PRO A 126 16.90 -3.66 -2.31
CA PRO A 126 16.25 -4.84 -1.71
C PRO A 126 15.20 -4.51 -0.63
N ALA A 127 15.39 -3.42 0.11
CA ALA A 127 14.44 -2.97 1.12
C ALA A 127 13.12 -2.43 0.53
N LEU A 128 13.12 -2.01 -0.73
CA LEU A 128 11.94 -1.46 -1.42
C LEU A 128 11.18 -2.50 -2.26
N ARG A 129 11.59 -3.77 -2.20
CA ARG A 129 11.13 -4.84 -3.10
C ARG A 129 9.63 -5.11 -3.06
N PHE A 130 8.92 -4.85 -1.96
CA PHE A 130 7.47 -5.13 -1.92
C PHE A 130 6.69 -4.21 -2.87
N LYS A 131 7.19 -2.99 -3.12
CA LYS A 131 6.58 -2.04 -4.05
C LYS A 131 6.55 -2.54 -5.49
N LYS A 132 7.30 -3.60 -5.80
CA LYS A 132 7.22 -4.28 -7.10
C LYS A 132 5.82 -4.78 -7.40
N PHE A 133 5.10 -5.24 -6.38
CA PHE A 133 3.80 -5.91 -6.51
C PHE A 133 3.81 -6.98 -7.62
N GLU A 134 4.94 -7.67 -7.79
CA GLU A 134 5.08 -8.75 -8.75
C GLU A 134 4.28 -9.95 -8.27
N VAL A 135 3.38 -10.42 -9.15
CA VAL A 135 2.62 -11.65 -8.95
C VAL A 135 3.05 -12.64 -10.02
N CYS A 136 3.55 -13.81 -9.63
CA CYS A 136 3.93 -14.90 -10.53
C CYS A 136 2.69 -15.69 -10.98
N ASP A 137 2.71 -16.20 -12.21
CA ASP A 137 1.56 -16.91 -12.77
C ASP A 137 1.28 -18.22 -12.01
N GLU A 138 2.33 -18.92 -11.59
CA GLU A 138 2.24 -20.17 -10.83
C GLU A 138 2.13 -19.97 -9.30
N GLU A 139 2.11 -18.73 -8.79
CA GLU A 139 2.00 -18.55 -7.33
C GLU A 139 0.60 -18.94 -6.82
N PRO A 140 0.51 -19.58 -5.63
CA PRO A 140 -0.76 -19.88 -4.99
C PRO A 140 -1.57 -18.60 -4.71
N LEU A 141 -2.86 -18.60 -5.05
CA LEU A 141 -3.74 -17.44 -4.81
C LEU A 141 -3.77 -16.99 -3.34
N VAL A 142 -3.79 -17.96 -2.42
CA VAL A 142 -3.82 -17.70 -0.97
C VAL A 142 -2.57 -16.96 -0.48
N LEU A 143 -1.42 -17.11 -1.16
CA LEU A 143 -0.20 -16.35 -0.88
C LEU A 143 -0.39 -14.87 -1.21
N SER A 144 -0.90 -14.58 -2.41
CA SER A 144 -1.16 -13.21 -2.86
C SER A 144 -2.25 -12.54 -2.02
N LEU A 145 -3.30 -13.28 -1.67
CA LEU A 145 -4.38 -12.78 -0.79
C LEU A 145 -3.86 -12.44 0.60
N GLY A 146 -2.96 -13.27 1.18
CA GLY A 146 -2.30 -12.95 2.44
C GLY A 146 -1.46 -11.67 2.37
N ARG A 147 -0.76 -11.44 1.24
CA ARG A 147 -0.01 -10.19 1.03
C ARG A 147 -0.93 -8.97 0.97
N PHE A 148 -2.04 -9.04 0.24
CA PHE A 148 -2.98 -7.92 0.14
C PHE A 148 -3.68 -7.64 1.47
N ALA A 149 -4.15 -8.69 2.16
CA ALA A 149 -4.81 -8.54 3.44
C ALA A 149 -3.88 -7.95 4.49
N ALA A 150 -2.59 -8.28 4.45
CA ALA A 150 -1.59 -7.64 5.29
C ALA A 150 -1.53 -6.12 5.03
N ILE A 151 -1.43 -5.68 3.77
CA ILE A 151 -1.31 -4.25 3.45
C ILE A 151 -2.51 -3.47 4.00
N GLU A 152 -3.71 -3.88 3.63
CA GLU A 152 -4.96 -3.21 4.04
C GLU A 152 -5.16 -3.26 5.56
N GLN A 153 -4.66 -4.30 6.24
CA GLN A 153 -4.71 -4.36 7.71
C GLN A 153 -3.77 -3.36 8.39
N VAL A 154 -2.56 -3.12 7.88
CA VAL A 154 -1.58 -2.21 8.52
C VAL A 154 -1.72 -0.74 8.11
N LEU A 155 -2.17 -0.46 6.88
CA LEU A 155 -2.20 0.91 6.36
C LEU A 155 -3.05 1.88 7.19
N PRO A 156 -4.25 1.54 7.71
CA PRO A 156 -5.04 2.46 8.54
C PRO A 156 -4.28 3.02 9.75
N GLY A 157 -3.58 2.14 10.48
CA GLY A 157 -2.78 2.53 11.64
C GLY A 157 -1.59 3.43 11.26
N VAL A 158 -0.93 3.12 10.14
CA VAL A 158 0.18 3.92 9.61
C VAL A 158 -0.30 5.27 9.08
N PHE A 159 -1.39 5.30 8.33
CA PHE A 159 -1.90 6.52 7.68
C PHE A 159 -2.50 7.49 8.68
N THR A 160 -3.10 7.00 9.76
CA THR A 160 -3.46 7.85 10.92
C THR A 160 -2.23 8.63 11.41
N LYS A 161 -1.06 7.97 11.51
CA LYS A 161 0.21 8.59 11.90
C LYS A 161 0.78 9.52 10.83
N TYR A 162 0.61 9.21 9.55
CA TYR A 162 0.99 10.13 8.48
C TYR A 162 0.16 11.40 8.49
N ILE A 163 -1.16 11.31 8.69
CA ILE A 163 -2.04 12.48 8.80
C ILE A 163 -1.59 13.39 9.95
N GLU A 164 -1.28 12.82 11.13
CA GLU A 164 -0.72 13.56 12.28
C GLU A 164 0.56 14.32 11.89
N GLY A 165 1.49 13.66 11.19
CA GLY A 165 2.76 14.24 10.77
C GLY A 165 2.62 15.29 9.67
N LEU A 166 1.82 15.01 8.64
CA LEU A 166 1.60 15.91 7.50
C LEU A 166 1.08 17.27 7.95
N ARG A 167 0.14 17.30 8.90
CA ARG A 167 -0.39 18.53 9.49
C ARG A 167 0.65 19.36 10.25
N LYS A 168 1.70 18.72 10.78
CA LYS A 168 2.83 19.40 11.44
C LYS A 168 3.87 19.88 10.45
N ILE A 169 4.19 19.08 9.43
CA ILE A 169 5.24 19.35 8.43
C ILE A 169 4.79 20.42 7.42
N PHE A 170 3.51 20.39 7.02
CA PHE A 170 2.91 21.31 6.06
C PHE A 170 1.83 22.15 6.73
N GLN A 171 2.19 23.34 7.18
CA GLN A 171 1.26 24.26 7.83
C GLN A 171 0.07 24.58 6.90
N GLY A 172 -1.14 24.33 7.38
CA GLY A 172 -2.37 24.63 6.65
C GLY A 172 -2.76 23.61 5.59
N ILE A 173 -2.13 22.43 5.54
CA ILE A 173 -2.58 21.33 4.68
C ILE A 173 -4.02 20.94 5.05
N ASP A 174 -4.90 20.90 4.05
CA ASP A 174 -6.31 20.60 4.23
C ASP A 174 -6.62 19.10 4.00
N ASP A 175 -7.78 18.66 4.46
CA ASP A 175 -8.20 17.25 4.33
C ASP A 175 -8.45 16.84 2.87
N TYR A 176 -8.76 17.80 1.99
CA TYR A 176 -8.89 17.54 0.56
C TYR A 176 -7.55 17.16 -0.08
N THR A 177 -6.46 17.78 0.38
CA THR A 177 -5.09 17.47 -0.08
C THR A 177 -4.64 16.10 0.42
N ILE A 178 -4.98 15.71 1.64
CA ILE A 178 -4.56 14.43 2.25
C ILE A 178 -5.66 13.36 2.20
N GLU A 179 -6.69 13.54 1.37
CA GLU A 179 -7.84 12.64 1.26
C GLU A 179 -7.42 11.18 1.03
N TYR A 180 -6.38 10.95 0.23
CA TYR A 180 -5.79 9.62 0.02
C TYR A 180 -5.56 8.85 1.33
N PHE A 181 -5.04 9.50 2.37
CA PHE A 181 -4.73 8.83 3.63
C PHE A 181 -6.00 8.56 4.45
N HIS A 182 -6.97 9.49 4.42
CA HIS A 182 -8.25 9.34 5.12
C HIS A 182 -9.06 8.18 4.54
N ILE A 183 -9.21 8.13 3.22
CA ILE A 183 -10.05 7.09 2.59
C ILE A 183 -9.57 5.68 2.88
N HIS A 184 -8.26 5.44 2.97
CA HIS A 184 -7.70 4.13 3.32
C HIS A 184 -7.88 3.82 4.82
N CYS A 185 -7.92 4.82 5.69
CA CYS A 185 -8.29 4.58 7.10
C CYS A 185 -9.75 4.08 7.23
N ASP A 186 -10.62 4.52 6.32
CA ASP A 186 -12.05 4.19 6.34
C ASP A 186 -12.39 2.91 5.55
N LEU A 187 -11.78 2.71 4.38
CA LEU A 187 -12.13 1.63 3.43
C LEU A 187 -11.35 0.34 3.67
N ASP A 188 -10.07 0.41 4.00
CA ASP A 188 -9.22 -0.79 4.11
C ASP A 188 -9.70 -1.82 5.14
N PRO A 189 -10.39 -1.47 6.25
CA PRO A 189 -11.02 -2.47 7.11
C PRO A 189 -12.08 -3.33 6.42
N GLU A 190 -12.90 -2.75 5.54
CA GLU A 190 -13.89 -3.50 4.75
C GLU A 190 -13.19 -4.34 3.67
N HIS A 191 -12.23 -3.74 2.95
CA HIS A 191 -11.44 -4.46 1.95
C HIS A 191 -10.68 -5.66 2.54
N THR A 192 -10.12 -5.51 3.75
CA THR A 192 -9.44 -6.60 4.48
C THR A 192 -10.42 -7.75 4.69
N ASP A 193 -11.65 -7.46 5.08
CA ASP A 193 -12.66 -8.50 5.28
C ASP A 193 -13.02 -9.20 3.97
N GLU A 194 -13.21 -8.46 2.88
CA GLU A 194 -13.48 -9.00 1.55
C GLU A 194 -12.33 -9.92 1.09
N LEU A 195 -11.08 -9.54 1.33
CA LEU A 195 -9.91 -10.37 1.01
C LEU A 195 -9.90 -11.68 1.80
N ILE A 196 -10.27 -11.66 3.08
CA ILE A 196 -10.39 -12.87 3.90
C ILE A 196 -11.56 -13.73 3.42
N GLN A 197 -12.68 -13.11 3.03
CA GLN A 197 -13.81 -13.82 2.42
C GLN A 197 -13.43 -14.50 1.10
N VAL A 198 -12.57 -13.87 0.29
CA VAL A 198 -12.05 -14.50 -0.93
C VAL A 198 -11.06 -15.61 -0.57
N ALA A 199 -10.13 -15.36 0.36
CA ALA A 199 -9.13 -16.34 0.78
C ALA A 199 -9.76 -17.64 1.28
N GLN A 200 -10.80 -17.58 2.12
CA GLN A 200 -11.46 -18.79 2.64
C GLN A 200 -12.00 -19.71 1.52
N MET A 201 -12.35 -19.17 0.35
CA MET A 201 -12.86 -19.96 -0.77
C MET A 201 -11.77 -20.85 -1.41
N TYR A 202 -10.51 -20.52 -1.18
CA TYR A 202 -9.35 -21.20 -1.75
C TYR A 202 -8.57 -22.03 -0.73
N ILE A 203 -8.90 -21.96 0.56
CA ILE A 203 -8.33 -22.83 1.59
C ILE A 203 -8.94 -24.22 1.49
N LYS A 204 -8.11 -25.23 1.20
CA LYS A 204 -8.49 -26.65 1.11
C LYS A 204 -7.82 -27.50 2.18
N SER A 205 -6.78 -26.97 2.82
CA SER A 205 -5.95 -27.67 3.78
C SER A 205 -5.28 -26.70 4.76
N GLU A 206 -4.72 -27.23 5.85
CA GLU A 206 -3.87 -26.46 6.76
C GLU A 206 -2.65 -25.86 6.04
N LYS A 207 -2.15 -26.54 4.99
CA LYS A 207 -1.04 -26.03 4.18
C LYS A 207 -1.39 -24.73 3.47
N ASP A 208 -2.64 -24.55 3.04
CA ASP A 208 -3.07 -23.30 2.41
C ASP A 208 -3.12 -22.14 3.42
N ILE A 209 -3.44 -22.44 4.69
CA ILE A 209 -3.40 -21.47 5.78
C ILE A 209 -1.96 -21.06 6.07
N GLU A 210 -1.02 -22.01 6.09
CA GLU A 210 0.41 -21.71 6.21
C GLU A 210 0.89 -20.80 5.07
N ILE A 211 0.49 -21.09 3.82
CA ILE A 211 0.86 -20.27 2.66
C ILE A 211 0.26 -18.85 2.76
N PHE A 212 -0.98 -18.72 3.22
CA PHE A 212 -1.58 -17.43 3.51
C PHE A 212 -0.78 -16.67 4.57
N SER A 213 -0.43 -17.34 5.67
CA SER A 213 0.41 -16.81 6.75
C SER A 213 1.78 -16.35 6.25
N ASP A 214 2.43 -17.12 5.38
CA ASP A 214 3.71 -16.75 4.74
C ASP A 214 3.56 -15.46 3.91
N GLY A 215 2.42 -15.30 3.23
CA GLY A 215 2.07 -14.09 2.49
C GLY A 215 1.95 -12.87 3.41
N VAL A 216 1.23 -13.02 4.52
CA VAL A 216 1.06 -11.96 5.54
C VAL A 216 2.42 -11.58 6.14
N GLN A 217 3.15 -12.56 6.68
CA GLN A 217 4.43 -12.33 7.36
C GLN A 217 5.48 -11.73 6.40
N GLY A 218 5.56 -12.26 5.17
CA GLY A 218 6.48 -11.76 4.16
C GLY A 218 6.19 -10.30 3.78
N MET A 219 4.91 -9.92 3.72
CA MET A 219 4.51 -8.55 3.41
C MET A 219 4.79 -7.59 4.57
N VAL A 220 4.35 -7.91 5.80
CA VAL A 220 4.61 -7.09 6.99
C VAL A 220 6.10 -6.84 7.18
N LYS A 221 6.93 -7.90 7.06
CA LYS A 221 8.38 -7.77 7.10
C LYS A 221 8.91 -6.83 6.01
N SER A 222 8.41 -6.95 4.79
CA SER A 222 8.93 -6.15 3.67
C SER A 222 8.52 -4.67 3.75
N ILE A 223 7.36 -4.36 4.34
CA ILE A 223 6.97 -2.97 4.66
C ILE A 223 7.90 -2.43 5.76
N ALA A 224 8.20 -3.20 6.80
CA ALA A 224 9.15 -2.81 7.84
C ALA A 224 10.57 -2.56 7.30
N ASP A 225 11.04 -3.42 6.38
CA ASP A 225 12.32 -3.23 5.68
C ASP A 225 12.32 -1.89 4.92
N MET A 226 11.24 -1.55 4.21
CA MET A 226 11.10 -0.26 3.54
C MET A 226 11.15 0.89 4.54
N PHE A 227 10.39 0.82 5.63
CA PHE A 227 10.36 1.87 6.64
C PHE A 227 11.73 2.10 7.26
N SER A 228 12.46 1.04 7.59
CA SER A 228 13.85 1.14 8.08
C SER A 228 14.73 1.85 7.07
N TRP A 229 14.65 1.46 5.79
CA TRP A 229 15.42 2.11 4.74
C TRP A 229 15.01 3.59 4.55
N MET A 230 13.72 3.91 4.59
CA MET A 230 13.24 5.29 4.41
C MET A 230 13.68 6.20 5.54
N ASP A 231 13.65 5.72 6.78
CA ASP A 231 14.11 6.48 7.95
C ASP A 231 15.57 6.91 7.82
N GLU A 232 16.40 6.01 7.31
CA GLU A 232 17.83 6.24 7.12
C GLU A 232 18.19 7.10 5.90
N ASN A 233 17.34 7.12 4.86
CA ASN A 233 17.75 7.59 3.53
C ASN A 233 16.96 8.77 2.96
N LEU A 234 15.71 9.01 3.35
CA LEU A 234 14.89 10.06 2.71
C LEU A 234 15.50 11.46 2.79
N GLU A 235 16.05 11.83 3.95
CA GLU A 235 16.72 13.14 4.11
C GLU A 235 17.98 13.24 3.25
N LYS A 236 18.75 12.16 3.14
CA LYS A 236 19.96 12.13 2.31
C LYS A 236 19.62 12.29 0.84
N GLU A 237 18.56 11.64 0.38
CA GLU A 237 18.09 11.77 -0.99
C GLU A 237 17.53 13.16 -1.28
N ALA A 238 16.77 13.75 -0.35
CA ALA A 238 16.26 15.11 -0.47
C ALA A 238 17.41 16.11 -0.64
N LEU A 239 18.47 15.99 0.18
CA LEU A 239 19.67 16.82 0.07
C LEU A 239 20.42 16.60 -1.26
N ALA A 240 20.54 15.36 -1.71
CA ALA A 240 21.23 15.05 -2.96
C ALA A 240 20.54 15.72 -4.17
N VAL A 241 19.21 15.75 -4.22
CA VAL A 241 18.45 16.43 -5.27
C VAL A 241 18.63 17.95 -5.21
N ALA A 242 18.60 18.54 -4.01
CA ALA A 242 18.80 19.98 -3.82
C ALA A 242 20.19 20.48 -4.26
N THR A 243 21.20 19.60 -4.27
CA THR A 243 22.58 19.94 -4.67
C THR A 243 22.91 19.72 -6.14
N ARG A 244 22.01 19.12 -6.94
CA ARG A 244 22.20 18.94 -8.39
C ARG A 244 22.12 20.30 -9.10
N LYS A 245 23.07 20.58 -10.00
CA LYS A 245 23.03 21.81 -10.78
C LYS A 245 21.99 21.67 -11.90
N PRO A 246 21.34 22.77 -12.33
CA PRO A 246 20.42 22.75 -13.47
C PRO A 246 21.01 22.17 -14.75
N SER A 247 22.35 22.19 -14.90
CA SER A 247 23.09 21.59 -16.01
C SER A 247 23.05 20.06 -16.06
N ASP A 248 22.62 19.41 -14.98
CA ASP A 248 22.70 17.95 -14.81
C ASP A 248 21.33 17.27 -15.07
N LEU A 249 20.32 18.05 -15.44
CA LEU A 249 19.01 17.56 -15.87
C LEU A 249 19.05 17.36 -17.39
N GLU A 250 19.11 16.11 -17.84
CA GLU A 250 18.97 15.83 -19.27
C GLU A 250 17.60 16.35 -19.78
N PRO A 251 17.55 16.97 -20.97
CA PRO A 251 16.31 17.44 -21.53
C PRO A 251 15.40 16.24 -21.79
N ILE A 252 14.23 16.24 -21.16
CA ILE A 252 13.15 15.30 -21.47
C ILE A 252 12.79 15.52 -22.94
N LEU A 253 13.19 14.58 -23.80
CA LEU A 253 12.70 14.51 -25.17
C LEU A 253 11.21 14.18 -25.10
N ILE A 254 10.40 15.10 -25.64
CA ILE A 254 8.94 15.03 -25.78
C ILE A 254 8.55 13.90 -26.74
#